data_AF-A0A8T5SYV4-F1
#
_entry.id   AF-A0A8T5SYV4-F1
#
_cell.length_a   1.000
_cell.length_b   1.000
_cell.length_c   1.000
_cell.angle_alpha   90.00
_cell.angle_beta   90.00
_cell.angle_gamma   90.00
#
_symmetry.space_group_name_H-M   'P 1'
#
loop_
_entity.id
_entity.type
_entity.pdbx_description
1 polymer ?
#
loop_
_entity_poly.entity_id
_entity_poly.type
_entity_poly.pdbx_seq_one_letter_code
_entity_poly.pdbx_strand_id
1 'polypeptide(L)'
;MRLALSDFEFDIRGSGSNAIFIPFYLKYEDTNRIQTFINLLEENLQKKKLNIPLDSLDSLFISGKISKALLTSLNRYYQFQTQSIEKIVGIEKKSDITPKGDSADIASFLKQSSNVDTHVGNLSGAEIRSLVFEIVNRNKKGYVKNAERDEIIKKIEKDLKIPSKTLNSLLYYDIESERTLIKKDNTEPSKIIGWYNYDTIETTLAFAQDFQIKTNKLPGYIAKNVVYISKKNYVFTEISLEGDGYVLKIIPPLEMFKDKGGWGRNISNVAMYIIQKLLKEKIDFQLTAIIMPRKRKALYSLNSNTLPILPSFREEGDDSVKPEIDSKIEDRFLKTWKNNRGWKAIPEPDALIIGRKMYVPDFLLERGGKNIYVEIVGFYTAKYIQKKKSQMKELSLLNISILYLVDQSILSNFTDLRDVTLLPYTGTNVPSHELIEVLETNFSDFDERLPQFKKTMEEICNDLKENNSLLTLQQIQDRLQAYTNKETNKVLSEMEIKHIIQEKSIVLIPSFGLVSKGIVTEIEAYLKQVKRISLDVLKEKFSIYKEALIAISQHIGCKIHWKSIEVVEIIAPR
;
A
#
# COMPACT_ATOMS: atom_id res chain seq x y z
N MET A 1 10.57 4.62 16.96
CA MET A 1 12.04 4.65 17.15
C MET A 1 12.34 3.49 18.07
N ARG A 2 13.31 2.62 17.77
CA ARG A 2 13.56 1.43 18.59
C ARG A 2 14.79 1.59 19.44
N LEU A 3 14.70 1.13 20.68
CA LEU A 3 15.82 1.09 21.60
C LEU A 3 16.78 -0.01 21.16
N ALA A 4 18.09 0.23 21.26
CA ALA A 4 19.08 -0.82 21.06
C ALA A 4 19.02 -1.81 22.23
N LEU A 5 19.23 -3.10 21.96
CA LEU A 5 19.24 -4.11 23.03
C LEU A 5 20.33 -3.86 24.08
N SER A 6 21.45 -3.25 23.68
CA SER A 6 22.53 -2.82 24.57
C SER A 6 22.08 -1.78 25.60
N ASP A 7 21.03 -1.03 25.28
CA ASP A 7 20.52 0.10 26.06
C ASP A 7 19.17 -0.27 26.70
N PHE A 8 18.74 -1.52 26.56
CA PHE A 8 17.47 -2.01 27.10
C PHE A 8 17.66 -2.57 28.50
N GLU A 9 16.96 -1.99 29.49
CA GLU A 9 17.01 -2.42 30.88
C GLU A 9 15.81 -3.33 31.20
N PHE A 10 16.10 -4.53 31.70
CA PHE A 10 15.10 -5.55 32.01
C PHE A 10 15.62 -6.57 33.03
N ASP A 11 14.70 -7.26 33.68
CA ASP A 11 14.95 -8.39 34.58
C ASP A 11 14.28 -9.67 34.05
N ILE A 12 14.79 -10.84 34.45
CA ILE A 12 14.17 -12.14 34.21
C ILE A 12 14.03 -12.88 35.54
N ARG A 13 12.79 -13.02 36.02
CA ARG A 13 12.49 -13.74 37.27
C ARG A 13 12.07 -15.17 36.97
N GLY A 14 12.37 -16.10 37.88
CA GLY A 14 12.06 -17.53 37.73
C GLY A 14 13.05 -18.30 36.84
N SER A 15 12.79 -19.58 36.60
CA SER A 15 13.67 -20.49 35.82
C SER A 15 12.87 -21.44 34.92
N GLY A 16 13.50 -21.94 33.85
CA GLY A 16 12.88 -22.89 32.93
C GLY A 16 11.66 -22.30 32.20
N SER A 17 10.55 -23.05 32.18
CA SER A 17 9.29 -22.64 31.57
C SER A 17 8.57 -21.50 32.29
N ASN A 18 8.93 -21.22 33.54
CA ASN A 18 8.28 -20.22 34.39
C ASN A 18 9.04 -18.89 34.43
N ALA A 19 10.01 -18.70 33.53
CA ALA A 19 10.76 -17.46 33.45
C ALA A 19 9.85 -16.31 32.96
N ILE A 20 9.82 -15.19 33.66
CA ILE A 20 9.03 -14.01 33.34
C ILE A 20 9.96 -12.86 32.95
N PHE A 21 9.68 -12.23 31.82
CA PHE A 21 10.41 -11.08 31.30
C PHE A 21 9.78 -9.78 31.83
N ILE A 22 10.57 -8.97 32.52
CA ILE A 22 10.12 -7.73 33.18
C ILE A 22 10.96 -6.56 32.65
N PRO A 23 10.49 -5.82 31.63
CA PRO A 23 11.16 -4.60 31.20
C PRO A 23 10.99 -3.47 32.23
N PHE A 24 11.95 -2.55 32.27
CA PHE A 24 11.85 -1.38 33.13
C PHE A 24 10.95 -0.31 32.49
N TYR A 25 9.91 0.11 33.20
CA TYR A 25 9.03 1.21 32.80
C TYR A 25 9.22 2.42 33.71
N LEU A 26 9.22 3.61 33.12
CA LEU A 26 9.19 4.87 33.85
C LEU A 26 7.79 5.11 34.43
N LYS A 27 7.76 5.69 35.63
CA LYS A 27 6.55 6.02 36.39
C LYS A 27 6.43 7.54 36.58
N TYR A 28 5.28 8.01 37.08
CA TYR A 28 5.10 9.43 37.42
C TYR A 28 6.14 9.93 38.43
N GLU A 29 6.65 9.07 39.30
CA GLU A 29 7.73 9.38 40.26
C GLU A 29 9.05 9.80 39.56
N ASP A 30 9.26 9.39 38.30
CA ASP A 30 10.44 9.74 37.51
C ASP A 30 10.36 11.12 36.86
N THR A 31 9.24 11.85 37.01
CA THR A 31 9.01 13.17 36.41
C THR A 31 10.14 14.15 36.69
N ASN A 32 10.62 14.22 37.94
CA ASN A 32 11.71 15.14 38.31
C ASN A 32 13.04 14.75 37.64
N ARG A 33 13.36 13.45 37.57
CA ARG A 33 14.57 12.95 36.90
C ARG A 33 14.54 13.30 35.41
N ILE A 34 13.38 13.17 34.77
CA ILE A 34 13.20 13.49 33.36
C ILE A 34 13.26 14.99 33.14
N GLN A 35 12.71 15.81 34.05
CA GLN A 35 12.86 17.26 33.96
C GLN A 35 14.34 17.67 34.06
N THR A 36 15.13 17.06 34.96
CA THR A 36 16.58 17.28 35.02
C THR A 36 17.27 16.90 33.70
N PHE A 37 16.87 15.79 33.08
CA PHE A 37 17.37 15.39 31.76
C PHE A 37 17.06 16.43 30.69
N ILE A 38 15.81 16.91 30.62
CA ILE A 38 15.38 17.95 29.68
C ILE A 38 16.19 19.23 29.89
N ASN A 39 16.32 19.70 31.14
CA ASN A 39 17.06 20.91 31.47
C ASN A 39 18.51 20.83 30.97
N LEU A 40 19.18 19.68 31.13
CA LEU A 40 20.52 19.49 30.59
C LEU A 40 20.54 19.66 29.06
N LEU A 41 19.58 19.09 28.34
CA LEU A 41 19.50 19.25 26.88
C LEU A 41 19.22 20.70 26.49
N GLU A 42 18.34 21.39 27.21
CA GLU A 42 17.96 22.78 26.93
C GLU A 42 19.10 23.78 27.20
N GLU A 43 19.85 23.61 28.28
CA GLU A 43 21.04 24.40 28.60
C GLU A 43 22.20 24.21 27.59
N ASN A 44 22.14 23.13 26.81
CA ASN A 44 23.17 22.74 25.84
C ASN A 44 22.67 22.77 24.38
N LEU A 45 21.58 23.47 24.09
CA LEU A 45 21.15 23.72 22.72
C LEU A 45 22.24 24.41 21.90
N GLN A 46 22.33 24.05 20.62
CA GLN A 46 23.36 24.51 19.68
C GLN A 46 24.80 24.10 20.03
N LYS A 47 25.03 23.30 21.08
CA LYS A 47 26.35 22.71 21.35
C LYS A 47 26.49 21.36 20.64
N LYS A 48 27.74 20.99 20.35
CA LYS A 48 28.12 19.69 19.81
C LYS A 48 27.91 18.59 20.85
N LYS A 49 27.49 17.39 20.44
CA LYS A 49 27.25 16.22 21.31
C LYS A 49 28.44 15.92 22.23
N LEU A 50 29.67 15.99 21.72
CA LEU A 50 30.94 15.88 22.46
C LEU A 50 31.03 16.82 23.67
N ASN A 51 30.45 18.02 23.56
CA ASN A 51 30.57 19.05 24.59
C ASN A 51 29.42 19.01 25.60
N ILE A 52 28.48 18.06 25.46
CA ILE A 52 27.37 17.88 26.38
C ILE A 52 27.74 16.76 27.36
N PRO A 53 27.70 17.00 28.68
CA PRO A 53 28.10 16.01 29.68
C PRO A 53 26.99 14.95 29.88
N LEU A 54 26.65 14.20 28.83
CA LEU A 54 25.57 13.21 28.85
C LEU A 54 25.83 12.10 29.89
N ASP A 55 27.10 11.75 30.14
CA ASP A 55 27.49 10.73 31.12
C ASP A 55 27.08 11.11 32.55
N SER A 56 26.90 12.40 32.84
CA SER A 56 26.38 12.84 34.16
C SER A 56 24.97 12.31 34.44
N LEU A 57 24.20 12.01 33.39
CA LEU A 57 22.83 11.52 33.48
C LEU A 57 22.76 10.03 33.84
N ASP A 58 23.86 9.28 33.75
CA ASP A 58 23.86 7.84 34.06
C ASP A 58 23.55 7.56 35.53
N SER A 59 23.81 8.54 36.41
CA SER A 59 23.51 8.45 37.85
C SER A 59 22.05 8.76 38.21
N LEU A 60 21.26 9.35 37.31
CA LEU A 60 19.87 9.73 37.58
C LEU A 60 18.95 8.53 37.73
N PHE A 61 19.31 7.41 37.09
CA PHE A 61 18.54 6.18 37.06
C PHE A 61 19.37 5.02 37.60
N ILE A 62 18.71 3.89 37.86
CA ILE A 62 19.37 2.65 38.35
C ILE A 62 20.40 2.06 37.38
N SER A 63 20.40 2.49 36.12
CA SER A 63 21.30 2.02 35.07
C SER A 63 21.45 3.09 34.00
N GLY A 64 22.69 3.36 33.55
CA GLY A 64 22.96 4.26 32.43
C GLY A 64 22.33 3.81 31.11
N LYS A 65 21.91 2.55 31.00
CA LYS A 65 21.08 2.08 29.87
C LYS A 65 19.78 2.86 29.75
N ILE A 66 19.15 3.20 30.88
CA ILE A 66 17.89 3.96 30.91
C ILE A 66 18.13 5.35 30.32
N SER A 67 19.23 6.01 30.67
CA SER A 67 19.60 7.33 30.12
C SER A 67 19.81 7.28 28.60
N LYS A 68 20.47 6.24 28.09
CA LYS A 68 20.66 6.03 26.63
C LYS A 68 19.35 5.75 25.91
N ALA A 69 18.49 4.90 26.48
CA ALA A 69 17.17 4.62 25.94
C ALA A 69 16.28 5.87 25.95
N LEU A 70 16.32 6.66 27.03
CA LEU A 70 15.59 7.91 27.15
C LEU A 70 16.03 8.95 26.11
N LEU A 71 17.34 9.06 25.84
CA LEU A 71 17.86 9.90 24.76
C LEU A 71 17.29 9.49 23.40
N THR A 72 17.12 8.18 23.17
CA THR A 72 16.50 7.66 21.94
C THR A 72 15.05 8.09 21.83
N SER A 73 14.27 7.97 22.90
CA SER A 73 12.86 8.40 22.92
C SER A 73 12.71 9.91 22.75
N LEU A 74 13.63 10.69 23.31
CA LEU A 74 13.70 12.15 23.22
C LEU A 74 14.04 12.66 21.81
N ASN A 75 14.56 11.82 20.90
CA ASN A 75 14.86 12.23 19.52
C ASN A 75 13.64 12.75 18.73
N ARG A 76 12.42 12.49 19.24
CA ARG A 76 11.17 13.09 18.75
C ARG A 76 11.14 14.62 18.94
N TYR A 77 11.77 15.12 20.01
CA TYR A 77 11.75 16.52 20.44
C TYR A 77 13.12 17.21 20.38
N TYR A 78 14.20 16.48 20.60
CA TYR A 78 15.58 16.99 20.60
C TYR A 78 16.43 16.15 19.66
N GLN A 79 17.00 16.74 18.61
CA GLN A 79 17.77 15.98 17.62
C GLN A 79 19.22 16.46 17.54
N PHE A 80 20.16 15.52 17.49
CA PHE A 80 21.51 15.79 17.05
C PHE A 80 21.56 15.82 15.52
N GLN A 81 21.76 17.01 14.95
CA GLN A 81 21.84 17.22 13.50
C GLN A 81 23.28 17.47 13.06
N THR A 82 23.63 16.88 11.93
CA THR A 82 24.86 17.21 11.21
C THR A 82 24.73 18.64 10.67
N GLN A 83 25.74 19.48 10.92
CA GLN A 83 25.79 20.81 10.31
C GLN A 83 26.00 20.64 8.80
N SER A 84 25.24 21.40 8.01
CA SER A 84 25.42 21.38 6.56
C SER A 84 26.75 22.06 6.19
N ILE A 85 27.37 21.62 5.09
CA ILE A 85 28.64 22.18 4.62
C ILE A 85 28.49 23.68 4.35
N GLU A 86 27.35 24.11 3.81
CA GLU A 86 27.05 25.52 3.53
C GLU A 86 27.08 26.37 4.80
N LYS A 87 26.52 25.86 5.90
CA LYS A 87 26.54 26.54 7.19
C LYS A 87 27.95 26.62 7.77
N ILE A 88 28.77 25.56 7.60
CA ILE A 88 30.17 25.55 8.06
C ILE A 88 31.02 26.55 7.27
N VAL A 89 30.75 26.67 5.97
CA VAL A 89 31.47 27.53 5.03
C VAL A 89 30.92 28.97 5.05
N GLY A 90 29.79 29.24 5.72
CA GLY A 90 29.21 30.57 5.85
C GLY A 90 28.43 31.06 4.63
N ILE A 91 27.90 30.13 3.83
CA ILE A 91 27.07 30.43 2.65
C ILE A 91 25.59 30.38 3.07
N GLU A 92 24.91 31.53 3.12
CA GLU A 92 23.46 31.58 3.35
C GLU A 92 22.68 31.25 2.07
N LYS A 93 21.76 30.27 2.14
CA LYS A 93 20.77 30.05 1.08
C LYS A 93 19.79 31.21 1.05
N LYS A 94 19.70 31.94 -0.06
CA LYS A 94 18.52 32.77 -0.36
C LYS A 94 17.33 31.83 -0.61
N SER A 95 16.28 32.01 0.19
CA SER A 95 14.99 31.32 0.30
C SER A 95 14.45 30.45 -0.86
N ASP A 96 13.81 29.34 -0.46
CA ASP A 96 12.63 28.66 -1.04
C ASP A 96 12.62 28.29 -2.53
N ILE A 97 13.45 27.32 -2.90
CA ILE A 97 13.09 26.35 -3.94
C ILE A 97 13.44 24.97 -3.38
N THR A 98 12.44 24.16 -3.05
CA THR A 98 12.62 22.72 -2.82
C THR A 98 12.75 22.03 -4.17
N PRO A 99 13.89 21.42 -4.53
CA PRO A 99 13.95 20.60 -5.72
C PRO A 99 13.27 19.27 -5.40
N LYS A 100 12.22 18.93 -6.14
CA LYS A 100 11.77 17.55 -6.25
C LYS A 100 12.85 16.75 -6.99
N GLY A 101 13.57 15.89 -6.28
CA GLY A 101 14.50 14.91 -6.85
C GLY A 101 15.81 14.82 -6.06
N ASP A 102 16.19 13.60 -5.68
CA ASP A 102 17.33 13.22 -4.82
C ASP A 102 18.74 13.53 -5.39
N SER A 103 18.90 14.47 -6.31
CA SER A 103 20.22 14.88 -6.80
C SER A 103 20.22 16.28 -7.43
N ALA A 104 19.44 17.22 -6.92
CA ALA A 104 19.56 18.60 -7.36
C ALA A 104 20.88 19.20 -6.87
N ASP A 105 21.86 19.16 -7.78
CA ASP A 105 23.24 19.61 -7.66
C ASP A 105 23.38 20.90 -6.84
N ILE A 106 23.90 20.77 -5.62
CA ILE A 106 24.45 21.87 -4.80
C ILE A 106 25.49 22.67 -5.63
N ALA A 107 26.18 21.99 -6.56
CA ALA A 107 27.11 22.57 -7.53
C ALA A 107 26.47 23.62 -8.47
N SER A 108 25.17 23.50 -8.76
CA SER A 108 24.45 24.48 -9.59
C SER A 108 24.14 25.78 -8.81
N PHE A 109 23.97 25.68 -7.49
CA PHE A 109 23.67 26.82 -6.61
C PHE A 109 24.94 27.57 -6.20
N LEU A 110 26.04 26.84 -5.92
CA LEU A 110 27.34 27.41 -5.55
C LEU A 110 28.03 28.18 -6.69
N LYS A 111 27.62 27.98 -7.95
CA LYS A 111 28.13 28.76 -9.10
C LYS A 111 27.74 30.25 -9.05
N GLN A 112 26.73 30.63 -8.26
CA GLN A 112 26.26 32.02 -8.17
C GLN A 112 26.90 32.83 -7.03
N SER A 113 27.58 32.20 -6.06
CA SER A 113 28.35 32.88 -5.02
C SER A 113 29.85 32.64 -5.25
N SER A 114 30.55 33.68 -5.67
CA SER A 114 31.96 33.68 -6.05
C SER A 114 32.92 33.10 -4.99
N ASN A 115 33.93 32.36 -5.48
CA ASN A 115 35.17 31.90 -4.82
C ASN A 115 35.14 30.69 -3.85
N VAL A 116 34.35 29.64 -4.13
CA VAL A 116 34.58 28.31 -3.52
C VAL A 116 34.74 27.26 -4.63
N ASP A 117 35.80 26.45 -4.57
CA ASP A 117 35.98 25.33 -5.50
C ASP A 117 34.85 24.32 -5.29
N THR A 118 33.97 24.16 -6.28
CA THR A 118 32.75 23.33 -6.21
C THR A 118 33.01 21.86 -5.89
N HIS A 119 34.27 21.43 -5.96
CA HIS A 119 34.66 20.05 -5.70
C HIS A 119 34.58 19.66 -4.22
N VAL A 120 34.89 20.55 -3.27
CA VAL A 120 34.94 20.23 -1.83
C VAL A 120 33.53 20.14 -1.21
N GLY A 121 32.58 20.93 -1.71
CA GLY A 121 31.19 20.93 -1.24
C GLY A 121 30.43 19.61 -1.46
N ASN A 122 30.92 18.76 -2.36
CA ASN A 122 30.33 17.47 -2.70
C ASN A 122 31.06 16.27 -2.05
N LEU A 123 32.15 16.51 -1.30
CA LEU A 123 32.91 15.45 -0.64
C LEU A 123 32.28 15.08 0.70
N SER A 124 32.28 13.79 1.01
CA SER A 124 32.04 13.28 2.36
C SER A 124 33.16 13.67 3.32
N GLY A 125 32.88 13.69 4.63
CA GLY A 125 33.91 13.95 5.64
C GLY A 125 35.10 12.98 5.56
N ALA A 126 34.88 11.72 5.16
CA ALA A 126 35.95 10.75 4.94
C ALA A 126 36.87 11.11 3.77
N GLU A 127 36.30 11.63 2.68
CA GLU A 127 37.07 12.09 1.51
C GLU A 127 37.87 13.35 1.83
N ILE A 128 37.27 14.30 2.56
CA ILE A 128 37.98 15.50 3.04
C ILE A 128 39.16 15.12 3.94
N ARG A 129 38.96 14.20 4.90
CA ARG A 129 40.04 13.67 5.74
C ARG A 129 41.15 13.05 4.91
N SER A 130 40.80 12.22 3.94
CA SER A 130 41.77 11.53 3.07
C SER A 130 42.61 12.54 2.26
N LEU A 131 41.97 13.54 1.67
CA LEU A 131 42.63 14.60 0.91
C LEU A 131 43.60 15.39 1.79
N VAL A 132 43.17 15.81 2.98
CA VAL A 132 43.99 16.58 3.91
C VAL A 132 45.18 15.75 4.40
N PHE A 133 44.98 14.50 4.76
CA PHE A 133 46.05 13.61 5.22
C PHE A 133 47.04 13.29 4.10
N GLU A 134 46.59 13.19 2.84
CA GLU A 134 47.47 13.06 1.69
C GLU A 134 48.33 14.30 1.48
N ILE A 135 47.75 15.51 1.57
CA ILE A 135 48.50 16.78 1.47
C ILE A 135 49.57 16.86 2.58
N VAL A 136 49.21 16.49 3.81
CA VAL A 136 50.16 16.43 4.93
C VAL A 136 51.23 15.37 4.69
N ASN A 137 50.87 14.21 4.14
CA ASN A 137 51.82 13.14 3.84
C ASN A 137 52.87 13.60 2.81
N ARG A 138 52.41 14.17 1.69
CA ARG A 138 53.28 14.67 0.60
C ARG A 138 54.20 15.80 1.07
N ASN A 139 53.69 16.74 1.87
CA ASN A 139 54.43 17.96 2.20
C ASN A 139 55.21 17.90 3.53
N LYS A 140 54.82 17.02 4.45
CA LYS A 140 55.34 16.97 5.82
C LYS A 140 55.65 15.55 6.32
N LYS A 141 55.67 14.54 5.43
CA LYS A 141 55.96 13.13 5.76
C LYS A 141 54.99 12.55 6.80
N GLY A 142 53.73 13.00 6.78
CA GLY A 142 52.63 12.38 7.50
C GLY A 142 52.35 12.91 8.90
N TYR A 143 53.10 13.90 9.41
CA TYR A 143 52.84 14.50 10.71
C TYR A 143 53.05 16.03 10.71
N VAL A 144 52.37 16.72 11.63
CA VAL A 144 52.46 18.18 11.81
C VAL A 144 52.75 18.48 13.27
N LYS A 145 53.78 19.29 13.55
CA LYS A 145 54.06 19.75 14.91
C LYS A 145 53.00 20.76 15.35
N ASN A 146 52.68 20.79 16.64
CA ASN A 146 51.66 21.70 17.18
C ASN A 146 51.93 23.18 16.84
N ALA A 147 53.20 23.60 16.88
CA ALA A 147 53.62 24.96 16.55
C ALA A 147 53.39 25.36 15.08
N GLU A 148 53.35 24.39 14.16
CA GLU A 148 53.18 24.60 12.71
C GLU A 148 51.73 24.37 12.25
N ARG A 149 50.87 23.87 13.15
CA ARG A 149 49.52 23.39 12.83
C ARG A 149 48.66 24.46 12.17
N ASP A 150 48.60 25.64 12.76
CA ASP A 150 47.72 26.71 12.29
C ASP A 150 48.19 27.30 10.95
N GLU A 151 49.50 27.35 10.72
CA GLU A 151 50.07 27.76 9.42
C GLU A 151 49.71 26.77 8.33
N ILE A 152 49.85 25.47 8.60
CA ILE A 152 49.53 24.40 7.65
C ILE A 152 48.03 24.35 7.36
N ILE A 153 47.17 24.50 8.38
CA ILE A 153 45.72 24.59 8.18
C ILE A 153 45.38 25.76 7.26
N LYS A 154 45.92 26.95 7.50
CA LYS A 154 45.70 28.13 6.63
C LYS A 154 46.16 27.87 5.19
N LYS A 155 47.29 27.18 5.01
CA LYS A 155 47.80 26.81 3.69
C LYS A 155 46.83 25.86 2.98
N ILE A 156 46.37 24.82 3.66
CA ILE A 156 45.41 23.86 3.11
C ILE A 156 44.07 24.53 2.80
N GLU A 157 43.59 25.42 3.68
CA GLU A 157 42.38 26.21 3.44
C GLU A 157 42.50 27.04 2.15
N LYS A 158 43.66 27.67 1.94
CA LYS A 158 43.96 28.43 0.72
C LYS A 158 44.06 27.54 -0.52
N ASP A 159 44.76 26.41 -0.43
CA ASP A 159 44.97 25.47 -1.54
C ASP A 159 43.64 24.82 -1.97
N LEU A 160 42.76 24.52 -1.01
CA LEU A 160 41.41 23.98 -1.25
C LEU A 160 40.35 25.07 -1.53
N LYS A 161 40.73 26.35 -1.50
CA LYS A 161 39.85 27.52 -1.67
C LYS A 161 38.59 27.47 -0.80
N ILE A 162 38.76 27.06 0.45
CA ILE A 162 37.70 27.10 1.47
C ILE A 162 37.93 28.29 2.41
N PRO A 163 36.87 28.83 3.03
CA PRO A 163 36.99 29.97 3.94
C PRO A 163 37.88 29.65 5.14
N SER A 164 38.56 30.67 5.66
CA SER A 164 39.48 30.44 6.78
C SER A 164 38.74 30.00 8.04
N LYS A 165 39.38 29.16 8.85
CA LYS A 165 38.87 28.56 10.10
C LYS A 165 37.71 27.56 9.90
N THR A 166 37.52 27.02 8.69
CA THR A 166 36.43 26.07 8.39
C THR A 166 36.91 24.62 8.29
N LEU A 167 38.20 24.41 7.96
CA LEU A 167 38.73 23.07 7.67
C LEU A 167 38.56 22.08 8.83
N ASN A 168 38.79 22.53 10.06
CA ASN A 168 38.63 21.67 11.25
C ASN A 168 37.20 21.17 11.43
N SER A 169 36.20 22.01 11.13
CA SER A 169 34.79 21.63 11.20
C SER A 169 34.42 20.67 10.06
N LEU A 170 34.92 20.93 8.84
CA LEU A 170 34.71 20.08 7.66
C LEU A 170 35.36 18.70 7.77
N LEU A 171 36.45 18.57 8.53
CA LEU A 171 37.11 17.29 8.73
C LEU A 171 36.26 16.29 9.51
N TYR A 172 35.30 16.75 10.32
CA TYR A 172 34.60 15.89 11.29
C TYR A 172 33.08 16.08 11.31
N TYR A 173 32.51 16.89 10.41
CA TYR A 173 31.06 17.17 10.41
C TYR A 173 30.16 15.93 10.27
N ASP A 174 30.67 14.85 9.67
CA ASP A 174 29.99 13.57 9.49
C ASP A 174 30.03 12.67 10.75
N ILE A 175 30.85 13.02 11.75
CA ILE A 175 31.00 12.25 12.99
C ILE A 175 29.83 12.54 13.95
N GLU A 176 29.29 11.48 14.56
CA GLU A 176 28.13 11.59 15.46
C GLU A 176 28.38 12.52 16.66
N SER A 177 29.59 12.50 17.25
CA SER A 177 29.97 13.35 18.38
C SER A 177 30.04 14.85 18.03
N GLU A 178 30.18 15.18 16.74
CA GLU A 178 30.26 16.56 16.26
C GLU A 178 28.89 17.16 15.90
N ARG A 179 27.84 16.34 15.90
CA ARG A 179 26.47 16.79 15.64
C ARG A 179 26.01 17.77 16.70
N THR A 180 25.26 18.77 16.26
CA THR A 180 24.76 19.85 17.10
C THR A 180 23.36 19.52 17.60
N LEU A 181 23.09 19.77 18.88
CA LEU A 181 21.78 19.57 19.49
C LEU A 181 20.82 20.68 19.08
N ILE A 182 19.66 20.31 18.55
CA ILE A 182 18.56 21.23 18.25
C ILE A 182 17.26 20.78 18.92
N LYS A 183 16.36 21.74 19.19
CA LYS A 183 15.01 21.48 19.66
C LYS A 183 14.04 21.56 18.49
N LYS A 184 13.24 20.52 18.28
CA LYS A 184 12.21 20.43 17.23
C LYS A 184 10.86 20.95 17.69
N ASP A 185 10.47 20.57 18.91
CA ASP A 185 9.16 20.88 19.48
C ASP A 185 9.26 20.91 21.01
N ASN A 186 8.26 21.49 21.65
CA ASN A 186 8.11 21.51 23.10
C ASN A 186 7.55 20.18 23.61
N THR A 187 7.98 19.78 24.80
CA THR A 187 7.51 18.55 25.44
C THR A 187 7.48 18.70 26.95
N GLU A 188 6.71 17.82 27.58
CA GLU A 188 6.58 17.74 29.03
C GLU A 188 7.12 16.38 29.49
N PRO A 189 7.66 16.28 30.72
CA PRO A 189 8.16 15.00 31.24
C PRO A 189 7.15 13.85 31.14
N SER A 190 5.87 14.12 31.39
CA SER A 190 4.78 13.14 31.30
C SER A 190 4.67 12.49 29.92
N LYS A 191 4.81 13.27 28.84
CA LYS A 191 4.78 12.78 27.46
C LYS A 191 6.00 11.93 27.15
N ILE A 192 7.16 12.31 27.68
CA ILE A 192 8.42 11.56 27.50
C ILE A 192 8.35 10.21 28.20
N ILE A 193 7.79 10.14 29.42
CA ILE A 193 7.50 8.87 30.12
C ILE A 193 6.68 7.95 29.21
N GLY A 194 5.59 8.49 28.64
CA GLY A 194 4.74 7.77 27.70
C GLY A 194 5.53 7.18 26.53
N TRP A 195 6.28 8.02 25.81
CA TRP A 195 7.07 7.58 24.66
C TRP A 195 8.18 6.59 25.01
N TYR A 196 8.85 6.74 26.15
CA TYR A 196 9.84 5.78 26.62
C TYR A 196 9.21 4.41 26.86
N ASN A 197 8.07 4.37 27.57
CA ASN A 197 7.37 3.13 27.85
C ASN A 197 6.83 2.48 26.57
N TYR A 198 6.35 3.29 25.62
CA TYR A 198 5.96 2.83 24.29
C TYR A 198 7.14 2.18 23.55
N ASP A 199 8.29 2.86 23.46
CA ASP A 199 9.49 2.35 22.79
C ASP A 199 10.01 1.09 23.50
N THR A 200 9.80 0.97 24.81
CA THR A 200 10.14 -0.19 25.63
C THR A 200 9.26 -1.40 25.29
N ILE A 201 7.94 -1.21 25.14
CA ILE A 201 7.03 -2.28 24.69
C ILE A 201 7.37 -2.68 23.25
N GLU A 202 7.53 -1.70 22.35
CA GLU A 202 7.90 -1.96 20.95
C GLU A 202 9.19 -2.79 20.88
N THR A 203 10.23 -2.38 21.63
CA THR A 203 11.51 -3.09 21.66
C THR A 203 11.37 -4.48 22.28
N THR A 204 10.56 -4.66 23.33
CA THR A 204 10.29 -5.98 23.94
C THR A 204 9.68 -6.93 22.92
N LEU A 205 8.62 -6.49 22.23
CA LEU A 205 7.93 -7.29 21.21
C LEU A 205 8.79 -7.52 19.97
N ALA A 206 9.77 -6.66 19.71
CA ALA A 206 10.76 -6.86 18.66
C ALA A 206 11.66 -8.09 18.89
N PHE A 207 11.62 -8.70 20.08
CA PHE A 207 12.30 -9.96 20.42
C PHE A 207 11.34 -11.12 20.69
N ALA A 208 10.05 -10.95 20.36
CA ALA A 208 9.07 -12.02 20.47
C ALA A 208 9.33 -13.11 19.42
N GLN A 209 9.19 -14.37 19.83
CA GLN A 209 9.12 -15.54 18.95
C GLN A 209 7.69 -16.06 18.79
N ASP A 210 6.85 -15.74 19.76
CA ASP A 210 5.44 -16.04 19.79
C ASP A 210 4.70 -14.83 20.36
N PHE A 211 3.51 -14.57 19.84
CA PHE A 211 2.68 -13.45 20.23
C PHE A 211 1.22 -13.83 20.16
N GLN A 212 0.51 -13.51 21.23
CA GLN A 212 -0.92 -13.66 21.33
C GLN A 212 -1.53 -12.49 22.08
N ILE A 213 -2.70 -12.04 21.64
CA ILE A 213 -3.53 -11.08 22.36
C ILE A 213 -4.97 -11.58 22.43
N LYS A 214 -5.53 -11.56 23.65
CA LYS A 214 -6.92 -11.89 23.93
C LYS A 214 -7.69 -10.60 24.20
N THR A 215 -8.91 -10.49 23.70
CA THR A 215 -9.79 -9.35 23.93
C THR A 215 -11.26 -9.77 23.95
N ASN A 216 -12.12 -9.05 24.67
CA ASN A 216 -13.56 -9.33 24.71
C ASN A 216 -14.32 -8.82 23.48
N LYS A 217 -13.76 -7.87 22.73
CA LYS A 217 -14.41 -7.26 21.58
C LYS A 217 -13.38 -6.99 20.50
N LEU A 218 -13.71 -7.33 19.25
CA LEU A 218 -12.86 -7.02 18.10
C LEU A 218 -13.70 -6.40 16.98
N PRO A 219 -13.68 -5.06 16.82
CA PRO A 219 -14.31 -4.40 15.69
C PRO A 219 -13.83 -4.99 14.36
N GLY A 220 -14.75 -5.23 13.42
CA GLY A 220 -14.44 -5.87 12.13
C GLY A 220 -13.36 -5.11 11.34
N TYR A 221 -13.39 -3.78 11.39
CA TYR A 221 -12.38 -2.94 10.73
C TYR A 221 -10.97 -3.14 11.34
N ILE A 222 -10.85 -3.35 12.65
CA ILE A 222 -9.57 -3.66 13.30
C ILE A 222 -9.10 -5.04 12.84
N ALA A 223 -9.96 -6.05 12.93
CA ALA A 223 -9.62 -7.41 12.52
C ALA A 223 -9.07 -7.47 11.09
N LYS A 224 -9.79 -6.80 10.18
CA LYS A 224 -9.42 -6.64 8.78
C LYS A 224 -8.06 -5.95 8.61
N ASN A 225 -7.86 -4.79 9.25
CA ASN A 225 -6.59 -4.06 9.16
C ASN A 225 -5.41 -4.84 9.78
N VAL A 226 -5.65 -5.63 10.82
CA VAL A 226 -4.62 -6.49 11.40
C VAL A 226 -4.16 -7.53 10.38
N VAL A 227 -5.07 -8.20 9.67
CA VAL A 227 -4.71 -9.15 8.61
C VAL A 227 -3.90 -8.46 7.53
N TYR A 228 -4.32 -7.27 7.09
CA TYR A 228 -3.63 -6.47 6.08
C TYR A 228 -2.20 -6.09 6.52
N ILE A 229 -2.06 -5.49 7.70
CA ILE A 229 -0.76 -5.07 8.23
C ILE A 229 0.15 -6.28 8.49
N SER A 230 -0.43 -7.45 8.79
CA SER A 230 0.33 -8.70 8.93
C SER A 230 0.97 -9.11 7.62
N LYS A 231 0.20 -9.17 6.52
CA LYS A 231 0.72 -9.48 5.18
C LYS A 231 1.86 -8.55 4.80
N LYS A 232 1.67 -7.25 5.02
CA LYS A 232 2.68 -6.21 4.76
C LYS A 232 3.95 -6.35 5.60
N ASN A 233 3.81 -6.89 6.80
CA ASN A 233 4.95 -7.20 7.66
C ASN A 233 5.44 -8.63 7.44
N TYR A 234 5.06 -9.34 6.37
CA TYR A 234 5.51 -10.71 6.11
C TYR A 234 5.30 -11.64 7.33
N VAL A 235 4.19 -11.47 8.05
CA VAL A 235 3.75 -12.35 9.14
C VAL A 235 2.29 -12.73 8.92
N PHE A 236 1.85 -13.82 9.54
CA PHE A 236 0.46 -14.25 9.47
C PHE A 236 -0.27 -13.82 10.73
N THR A 237 -1.56 -13.55 10.60
CA THR A 237 -2.44 -13.44 11.76
C THR A 237 -3.51 -14.51 11.70
N GLU A 238 -3.73 -15.17 12.83
CA GLU A 238 -4.92 -15.99 13.08
C GLU A 238 -5.83 -15.24 14.04
N ILE A 239 -7.09 -15.11 13.67
CA ILE A 239 -8.13 -14.54 14.53
C ILE A 239 -9.15 -15.63 14.79
N SER A 240 -9.39 -15.91 16.07
CA SER A 240 -10.32 -16.96 16.49
C SER A 240 -11.19 -16.50 17.65
N LEU A 241 -12.40 -17.07 17.73
CA LEU A 241 -13.33 -16.90 18.84
C LEU A 241 -13.00 -17.94 19.92
N GLU A 242 -12.65 -17.49 21.12
CA GLU A 242 -12.50 -18.33 22.32
C GLU A 242 -13.43 -17.83 23.42
N GLY A 243 -14.45 -18.62 23.77
CA GLY A 243 -15.49 -18.18 24.71
C GLY A 243 -16.27 -16.99 24.14
N ASP A 244 -16.43 -15.94 24.94
CA ASP A 244 -17.11 -14.70 24.56
C ASP A 244 -16.14 -13.64 23.97
N GLY A 245 -14.91 -14.02 23.66
CA GLY A 245 -13.87 -13.11 23.19
C GLY A 245 -13.12 -13.59 21.96
N TYR A 246 -12.16 -12.79 21.54
CA TYR A 246 -11.29 -13.01 20.40
C TYR A 246 -9.86 -13.25 20.84
N VAL A 247 -9.18 -14.15 20.13
CA VAL A 247 -7.76 -14.41 20.26
C VAL A 247 -7.10 -14.16 18.92
N LEU A 248 -6.15 -13.22 18.91
CA LEU A 248 -5.33 -12.90 17.75
C LEU A 248 -3.91 -13.42 18.02
N LYS A 249 -3.38 -14.22 17.09
CA LYS A 249 -2.01 -14.74 17.12
C LYS A 249 -1.23 -14.23 15.93
N ILE A 250 -0.02 -13.74 16.14
CA ILE A 250 0.88 -13.33 15.05
C ILE A 250 1.93 -14.42 14.87
N ILE A 251 1.92 -15.04 13.70
CA ILE A 251 2.75 -16.21 13.38
C ILE A 251 3.80 -15.80 12.35
N PRO A 252 5.10 -15.84 12.68
CA PRO A 252 6.16 -15.58 11.71
C PRO A 252 6.31 -16.74 10.71
N PRO A 253 6.74 -16.49 9.46
CA PRO A 253 7.06 -17.53 8.48
C PRO A 253 8.40 -18.19 8.77
N LEU A 254 8.49 -18.94 9.87
CA LEU A 254 9.72 -19.54 10.45
C LEU A 254 10.67 -20.26 9.46
N GLU A 255 10.21 -20.61 8.27
CA GLU A 255 10.93 -21.41 7.26
C GLU A 255 11.72 -20.57 6.25
N MET A 256 11.42 -19.28 6.08
CA MET A 256 12.05 -18.44 5.05
C MET A 256 13.40 -17.86 5.46
N PHE A 257 13.79 -17.98 6.74
CA PHE A 257 14.94 -17.28 7.28
C PHE A 257 15.84 -18.25 8.03
N LYS A 258 17.15 -18.16 7.77
CA LYS A 258 18.17 -19.02 8.38
C LYS A 258 18.26 -18.83 9.89
N ASP A 259 17.92 -17.64 10.40
CA ASP A 259 17.98 -17.29 11.82
C ASP A 259 16.60 -17.13 12.45
N LYS A 260 16.35 -17.85 13.56
CA LYS A 260 15.10 -17.84 14.35
C LYS A 260 14.78 -16.50 15.04
N GLY A 261 15.54 -15.44 14.79
CA GLY A 261 15.44 -14.13 15.48
C GLY A 261 15.14 -12.93 14.58
N GLY A 262 15.01 -13.11 13.26
CA GLY A 262 14.82 -11.99 12.31
C GLY A 262 13.44 -11.33 12.32
N TRP A 263 12.44 -11.97 12.94
CA TRP A 263 11.02 -11.63 12.74
C TRP A 263 10.39 -10.76 13.81
N GLY A 264 11.02 -10.64 14.97
CA GLY A 264 10.37 -9.95 16.08
C GLY A 264 10.05 -8.49 15.70
N ARG A 265 10.85 -7.86 14.83
CA ARG A 265 10.54 -6.54 14.25
C ARG A 265 9.19 -6.50 13.53
N ASN A 266 8.89 -7.53 12.76
CA ASN A 266 7.67 -7.66 11.97
C ASN A 266 6.46 -7.95 12.87
N ILE A 267 6.64 -8.83 13.86
CA ILE A 267 5.64 -9.11 14.91
C ILE A 267 5.33 -7.82 15.67
N SER A 268 6.36 -7.10 16.11
CA SER A 268 6.22 -5.84 16.85
C SER A 268 5.44 -4.80 16.08
N ASN A 269 5.65 -4.65 14.77
CA ASN A 269 4.91 -3.69 13.96
C ASN A 269 3.40 -3.94 14.03
N VAL A 270 2.98 -5.20 13.82
CA VAL A 270 1.58 -5.60 13.87
C VAL A 270 1.03 -5.52 15.30
N ALA A 271 1.81 -5.99 16.28
CA ALA A 271 1.42 -5.98 17.68
C ALA A 271 1.17 -4.57 18.22
N MET A 272 2.07 -3.62 17.90
CA MET A 272 1.89 -2.22 18.29
C MET A 272 0.66 -1.61 17.64
N TYR A 273 0.38 -1.94 16.37
CA TYR A 273 -0.88 -1.51 15.73
C TYR A 273 -2.12 -2.01 16.49
N ILE A 274 -2.15 -3.31 16.85
CA ILE A 274 -3.27 -3.87 17.59
C ILE A 274 -3.44 -3.15 18.93
N ILE A 275 -2.36 -3.01 19.72
CA ILE A 275 -2.39 -2.35 21.02
C ILE A 275 -2.93 -0.93 20.91
N GLN A 276 -2.42 -0.15 19.95
CA GLN A 276 -2.86 1.23 19.75
C GLN A 276 -4.36 1.31 19.42
N LYS A 277 -4.85 0.48 18.50
CA LYS A 277 -6.27 0.52 18.10
C LYS A 277 -7.21 0.04 19.20
N LEU A 278 -6.84 -1.01 19.93
CA LEU A 278 -7.65 -1.46 21.08
C LEU A 278 -7.69 -0.40 22.18
N LEU A 279 -6.58 0.28 22.47
CA LEU A 279 -6.56 1.38 23.44
C LEU A 279 -7.39 2.57 22.98
N LYS A 280 -7.32 2.94 21.70
CA LYS A 280 -8.12 4.03 21.11
C LYS A 280 -9.63 3.74 21.26
N GLU A 281 -10.05 2.50 21.02
CA GLU A 281 -11.44 2.04 21.17
C GLU A 281 -11.84 1.73 22.62
N LYS A 282 -10.94 1.93 23.60
CA LYS A 282 -11.15 1.60 25.02
C LYS A 282 -11.57 0.13 25.23
N ILE A 283 -10.95 -0.77 24.48
CA ILE A 283 -11.19 -2.21 24.53
C ILE A 283 -10.12 -2.87 25.39
N ASP A 284 -10.56 -3.70 26.33
CA ASP A 284 -9.67 -4.44 27.20
C ASP A 284 -8.96 -5.59 26.48
N PHE A 285 -7.70 -5.81 26.86
CA PHE A 285 -6.90 -6.89 26.29
C PHE A 285 -5.89 -7.48 27.27
N GLN A 286 -5.51 -8.72 26.97
CA GLN A 286 -4.41 -9.44 27.61
C GLN A 286 -3.46 -9.94 26.53
N LEU A 287 -2.23 -9.43 26.55
CA LEU A 287 -1.16 -9.81 25.64
C LEU A 287 -0.20 -10.75 26.37
N THR A 288 0.18 -11.82 25.68
CA THR A 288 1.24 -12.74 26.08
C THR A 288 2.22 -12.93 24.93
N ALA A 289 3.51 -12.82 25.19
CA ALA A 289 4.54 -13.06 24.20
C ALA A 289 5.70 -13.87 24.79
N ILE A 290 6.28 -14.77 24.01
CA ILE A 290 7.49 -15.49 24.39
C ILE A 290 8.68 -14.71 23.85
N ILE A 291 9.45 -14.08 24.75
CA ILE A 291 10.63 -13.30 24.41
C ILE A 291 11.87 -14.18 24.61
N MET A 292 12.87 -14.03 23.75
CA MET A 292 14.14 -14.76 23.87
C MET A 292 15.37 -13.85 24.04
N PRO A 293 15.47 -13.08 25.15
CA PRO A 293 16.68 -12.31 25.43
C PRO A 293 17.88 -13.25 25.65
N ARG A 294 19.01 -12.99 24.98
CA ARG A 294 20.28 -13.75 25.16
C ARG A 294 20.10 -15.28 25.09
N LYS A 295 19.22 -15.77 24.20
CA LYS A 295 18.89 -17.20 24.00
C LYS A 295 18.13 -17.87 25.16
N ARG A 296 17.62 -17.11 26.14
CA ARG A 296 16.79 -17.63 27.24
C ARG A 296 15.32 -17.30 26.98
N LYS A 297 14.44 -18.30 26.99
CA LYS A 297 12.97 -18.08 26.86
C LYS A 297 12.42 -17.47 28.15
N ALA A 298 11.56 -16.46 28.01
CA ALA A 298 10.81 -15.88 29.11
C ALA A 298 9.44 -15.35 28.61
N LEU A 299 8.41 -15.47 29.44
CA LEU A 299 7.07 -14.96 29.17
C LEU A 299 7.00 -13.47 29.49
N TYR A 300 6.60 -12.67 28.51
CA TYR A 300 6.18 -11.30 28.71
C TYR A 300 4.65 -11.23 28.70
N SER A 301 4.08 -10.44 29.60
CA SER A 301 2.63 -10.26 29.70
C SER A 301 2.29 -8.81 29.91
N LEU A 302 1.24 -8.35 29.25
CA LEU A 302 0.75 -6.97 29.32
C LEU A 302 -0.78 -6.99 29.35
N ASN A 303 -1.39 -6.24 30.26
CA ASN A 303 -2.85 -6.17 30.43
C ASN A 303 -3.30 -4.70 30.37
N SER A 304 -4.40 -4.42 29.67
CA SER A 304 -4.96 -3.06 29.52
C SER A 304 -5.18 -2.36 30.87
N ASN A 305 -5.57 -3.11 31.90
CA ASN A 305 -5.87 -2.60 33.24
C ASN A 305 -4.62 -2.28 34.08
N THR A 306 -3.45 -2.75 33.66
CA THR A 306 -2.18 -2.55 34.39
C THR A 306 -1.08 -2.04 33.47
N LEU A 307 -1.45 -1.25 32.46
CA LEU A 307 -0.50 -0.70 31.51
C LEU A 307 0.47 0.29 32.17
N PRO A 308 1.73 0.34 31.70
CA PRO A 308 2.58 1.49 31.98
C PRO A 308 1.95 2.75 31.36
N ILE A 309 2.42 3.92 31.78
CA ILE A 309 1.99 5.20 31.18
C ILE A 309 2.38 5.18 29.70
N LEU A 310 1.42 5.40 28.80
CA LEU A 310 1.61 5.40 27.34
C LEU A 310 1.27 6.78 26.76
N PRO A 311 1.78 7.13 25.57
CA PRO A 311 1.47 8.40 24.93
C PRO A 311 0.00 8.42 24.46
N SER A 312 -0.54 9.61 24.25
CA SER A 312 -1.85 9.76 23.61
C SER A 312 -1.75 9.57 22.10
N PHE A 313 -2.48 8.59 21.56
CA PHE A 313 -2.59 8.34 20.13
C PHE A 313 -3.63 9.29 19.53
N ARG A 314 -3.22 10.35 18.81
CA ARG A 314 -4.13 11.35 18.20
C ARG A 314 -4.93 10.74 17.04
N GLU A 315 -6.12 11.29 16.77
CA GLU A 315 -7.10 10.71 15.83
C GLU A 315 -6.72 10.75 14.34
N GLU A 316 -5.91 11.72 13.88
CA GLU A 316 -5.79 12.03 12.45
C GLU A 316 -4.38 11.98 11.84
N GLY A 317 -3.32 11.66 12.61
CA GLY A 317 -1.92 11.79 12.13
C GLY A 317 -1.08 10.52 12.09
N ASP A 318 -1.41 9.52 12.92
CA ASP A 318 -0.55 8.34 13.12
C ASP A 318 -0.89 7.16 12.19
N ASP A 319 -2.00 7.27 11.45
CA ASP A 319 -2.38 6.35 10.36
C ASP A 319 -1.63 6.65 9.04
N SER A 320 -0.65 7.57 9.07
CA SER A 320 0.11 8.03 7.89
C SER A 320 1.15 7.04 7.38
N VAL A 321 1.30 5.89 8.01
CA VAL A 321 1.91 4.74 7.37
C VAL A 321 0.82 4.12 6.47
N LYS A 322 0.49 4.81 5.37
CA LYS A 322 -0.07 4.22 4.13
C LYS A 322 1.12 3.74 3.31
N PRO A 323 1.47 2.46 3.33
CA PRO A 323 2.79 2.09 2.83
C PRO A 323 2.68 1.01 1.77
N GLU A 324 3.34 1.28 0.65
CA GLU A 324 3.36 0.47 -0.55
C GLU A 324 3.99 -0.93 -0.30
N ILE A 325 3.55 -1.92 -1.11
CA ILE A 325 4.04 -3.31 -1.27
C ILE A 325 3.36 -4.34 -0.32
N ASP A 326 2.52 -5.31 -0.74
CA ASP A 326 2.23 -6.01 -2.02
C ASP A 326 1.30 -5.32 -3.03
N SER A 327 1.14 -4.01 -2.86
CA SER A 327 0.30 -3.15 -3.69
C SER A 327 0.54 -3.31 -5.20
N LYS A 328 1.65 -3.83 -5.71
CA LYS A 328 1.81 -3.95 -7.18
C LYS A 328 0.87 -4.95 -7.83
N ILE A 329 0.64 -6.14 -7.25
CA ILE A 329 -0.33 -7.09 -7.82
C ILE A 329 -1.76 -6.70 -7.46
N GLU A 330 -1.99 -6.30 -6.21
CA GLU A 330 -3.30 -5.87 -5.70
C GLU A 330 -3.77 -4.56 -6.36
N ASP A 331 -2.93 -3.52 -6.43
CA ASP A 331 -3.25 -2.28 -7.13
C ASP A 331 -3.41 -2.54 -8.62
N ARG A 332 -2.61 -3.43 -9.22
CA ARG A 332 -2.75 -3.77 -10.64
C ARG A 332 -4.07 -4.50 -10.88
N PHE A 333 -4.42 -5.44 -10.01
CA PHE A 333 -5.70 -6.14 -10.03
C PHE A 333 -6.85 -5.12 -9.92
N LEU A 334 -6.83 -4.25 -8.91
CA LEU A 334 -7.84 -3.21 -8.73
C LEU A 334 -7.91 -2.26 -9.92
N LYS A 335 -6.77 -1.80 -10.46
CA LYS A 335 -6.72 -0.93 -11.65
C LYS A 335 -7.36 -1.60 -12.87
N THR A 336 -7.12 -2.90 -13.05
CA THR A 336 -7.69 -3.67 -14.17
C THR A 336 -9.16 -4.04 -13.94
N TRP A 337 -9.61 -4.17 -12.69
CA TRP A 337 -10.94 -4.71 -12.33
C TRP A 337 -11.89 -3.69 -11.68
N LYS A 338 -11.65 -2.38 -11.84
CA LYS A 338 -12.59 -1.33 -11.36
C LYS A 338 -13.99 -1.45 -11.98
N ASN A 339 -14.06 -1.83 -13.25
CA ASN A 339 -15.31 -2.16 -13.95
C ASN A 339 -14.98 -3.03 -15.17
N ASN A 340 -15.08 -4.36 -15.02
CA ASN A 340 -14.74 -5.30 -16.08
C ASN A 340 -15.92 -6.23 -16.36
N ARG A 341 -16.62 -5.98 -17.47
CA ARG A 341 -17.84 -6.71 -17.88
C ARG A 341 -18.91 -6.81 -16.78
N GLY A 342 -19.13 -5.70 -16.07
CA GLY A 342 -20.10 -5.61 -14.97
C GLY A 342 -19.58 -6.12 -13.63
N TRP A 343 -18.42 -6.79 -13.58
CA TRP A 343 -17.77 -7.13 -12.32
C TRP A 343 -17.08 -5.92 -11.71
N LYS A 344 -17.34 -5.72 -10.42
CA LYS A 344 -16.69 -4.72 -9.59
C LYS A 344 -15.82 -5.41 -8.55
N ALA A 345 -14.53 -5.11 -8.55
CA ALA A 345 -13.64 -5.52 -7.47
C ALA A 345 -13.72 -4.55 -6.30
N ILE A 346 -14.14 -5.09 -5.15
CA ILE A 346 -14.14 -4.41 -3.86
C ILE A 346 -12.92 -4.94 -3.10
N PRO A 347 -11.90 -4.11 -2.84
CA PRO A 347 -10.81 -4.54 -1.99
C PRO A 347 -11.31 -4.78 -0.59
N GLU A 348 -10.66 -5.72 0.09
CA GLU A 348 -10.65 -5.72 1.54
C GLU A 348 -12.11 -5.91 2.09
N PRO A 349 -12.81 -6.99 1.70
CA PRO A 349 -14.22 -7.20 2.05
C PRO A 349 -14.42 -7.54 3.54
N ASP A 350 -15.68 -7.65 3.95
CA ASP A 350 -16.05 -8.11 5.29
C ASP A 350 -15.51 -9.51 5.57
N ALA A 351 -15.15 -9.75 6.83
CA ALA A 351 -14.56 -11.01 7.26
C ALA A 351 -15.61 -12.14 7.30
N LEU A 352 -15.22 -13.31 6.83
CA LEU A 352 -15.99 -14.55 6.91
C LEU A 352 -15.73 -15.21 8.28
N ILE A 353 -16.78 -15.38 9.07
CA ILE A 353 -16.71 -16.10 10.35
C ILE A 353 -17.19 -17.53 10.13
N ILE A 354 -16.31 -18.50 10.35
CA ILE A 354 -16.57 -19.91 10.11
C ILE A 354 -16.19 -20.71 11.34
N GLY A 355 -17.20 -21.30 11.98
CA GLY A 355 -17.05 -21.90 13.30
C GLY A 355 -16.49 -20.89 14.28
N ARG A 356 -15.24 -21.09 14.70
CA ARG A 356 -14.50 -20.20 15.61
C ARG A 356 -13.36 -19.45 14.93
N LYS A 357 -13.26 -19.46 13.61
CA LYS A 357 -12.17 -18.81 12.87
C LYS A 357 -12.71 -17.65 12.06
N MET A 358 -11.91 -16.60 11.92
CA MET A 358 -12.19 -15.48 11.05
C MET A 358 -11.24 -15.50 9.86
N TYR A 359 -11.80 -15.37 8.67
CA TYR A 359 -11.09 -15.37 7.40
C TYR A 359 -11.35 -14.04 6.67
N VAL A 360 -10.29 -13.42 6.15
CA VAL A 360 -10.38 -12.13 5.44
C VAL A 360 -9.79 -12.33 4.04
N PRO A 361 -10.64 -12.46 3.00
CA PRO A 361 -10.20 -12.51 1.60
C PRO A 361 -9.57 -11.18 1.15
N ASP A 362 -8.87 -11.19 0.01
CA ASP A 362 -8.22 -9.99 -0.54
C ASP A 362 -9.21 -9.09 -1.27
N PHE A 363 -10.11 -9.68 -2.05
CA PHE A 363 -11.14 -8.96 -2.79
C PHE A 363 -12.48 -9.68 -2.71
N LEU A 364 -13.52 -8.91 -2.97
CA LEU A 364 -14.84 -9.39 -3.35
C LEU A 364 -15.12 -8.90 -4.78
N LEU A 365 -15.44 -9.83 -5.68
CA LEU A 365 -15.99 -9.54 -6.99
C LEU A 365 -17.51 -9.58 -6.89
N GLU A 366 -18.15 -8.47 -7.24
CA GLU A 366 -19.60 -8.31 -7.20
C GLU A 366 -20.15 -8.05 -8.62
N ARG A 367 -21.21 -8.77 -9.00
CA ARG A 367 -22.02 -8.52 -10.21
C ARG A 367 -23.41 -9.10 -10.04
N GLY A 368 -24.46 -8.30 -10.27
CA GLY A 368 -25.84 -8.80 -10.29
C GLY A 368 -26.28 -9.52 -9.00
N GLY A 369 -25.74 -9.15 -7.84
CA GLY A 369 -25.98 -9.82 -6.56
C GLY A 369 -25.15 -11.10 -6.34
N LYS A 370 -24.34 -11.54 -7.31
CA LYS A 370 -23.35 -12.60 -7.12
C LYS A 370 -22.10 -12.03 -6.45
N ASN A 371 -21.66 -12.72 -5.41
CA ASN A 371 -20.49 -12.38 -4.61
C ASN A 371 -19.46 -13.51 -4.70
N ILE A 372 -18.28 -13.23 -5.24
CA ILE A 372 -17.17 -14.17 -5.29
C ILE A 372 -15.97 -13.57 -4.58
N TYR A 373 -15.50 -14.23 -3.54
CA TYR A 373 -14.27 -13.82 -2.86
C TYR A 373 -13.05 -14.21 -3.69
N VAL A 374 -12.02 -13.37 -3.66
CA VAL A 374 -10.75 -13.64 -4.31
C VAL A 374 -9.64 -13.58 -3.27
N GLU A 375 -8.76 -14.58 -3.28
CA GLU A 375 -7.58 -14.63 -2.44
C GLU A 375 -6.32 -14.83 -3.28
N ILE A 376 -5.31 -13.98 -3.07
CA ILE A 376 -4.00 -14.04 -3.73
C ILE A 376 -3.05 -14.88 -2.85
N VAL A 377 -2.49 -15.91 -3.46
CA VAL A 377 -1.60 -16.88 -2.82
C VAL A 377 -0.24 -16.85 -3.54
N GLY A 378 0.69 -16.07 -3.00
CA GLY A 378 2.07 -15.94 -3.51
C GLY A 378 3.16 -16.55 -2.64
N PHE A 379 2.80 -17.11 -1.48
CA PHE A 379 3.76 -17.50 -0.45
C PHE A 379 4.11 -19.00 -0.54
N TYR A 380 5.39 -19.35 -0.47
CA TYR A 380 5.88 -20.66 -0.92
C TYR A 380 6.38 -21.62 0.17
N THR A 381 6.20 -21.32 1.46
CA THR A 381 6.71 -22.21 2.51
C THR A 381 5.84 -23.47 2.67
N ALA A 382 6.45 -24.61 2.97
CA ALA A 382 5.74 -25.89 3.06
C ALA A 382 4.64 -25.88 4.13
N LYS A 383 4.90 -25.32 5.33
CA LYS A 383 3.85 -25.18 6.36
C LYS A 383 2.76 -24.22 5.95
N TYR A 384 3.10 -23.11 5.29
CA TYR A 384 2.10 -22.17 4.78
C TYR A 384 1.19 -22.86 3.77
N ILE A 385 1.76 -23.57 2.80
CA ILE A 385 1.03 -24.31 1.79
C ILE A 385 0.10 -25.34 2.45
N GLN A 386 0.59 -26.13 3.41
CA GLN A 386 -0.25 -27.10 4.13
C GLN A 386 -1.41 -26.45 4.87
N LYS A 387 -1.14 -25.35 5.59
CA LYS A 387 -2.18 -24.60 6.29
C LYS A 387 -3.21 -24.02 5.32
N LYS A 388 -2.75 -23.43 4.22
CA LYS A 388 -3.59 -22.85 3.18
C LYS A 388 -4.45 -23.91 2.49
N LYS A 389 -3.90 -25.09 2.18
CA LYS A 389 -4.66 -26.24 1.70
C LYS A 389 -5.75 -26.66 2.67
N SER A 390 -5.43 -26.77 3.96
CA SER A 390 -6.43 -27.13 4.98
C SER A 390 -7.55 -26.09 5.04
N GLN A 391 -7.20 -24.80 4.96
CA GLN A 391 -8.15 -23.71 4.90
C GLN A 391 -9.03 -23.79 3.64
N MET A 392 -8.44 -23.99 2.45
CA MET A 392 -9.18 -24.12 1.19
C MET A 392 -10.16 -25.29 1.23
N LYS A 393 -9.76 -26.45 1.78
CA LYS A 393 -10.64 -27.61 1.96
C LYS A 393 -11.82 -27.27 2.89
N GLU A 394 -11.54 -26.69 4.05
CA GLU A 394 -12.55 -26.26 5.02
C GLU A 394 -13.57 -25.29 4.39
N LEU A 395 -13.09 -24.33 3.60
CA LEU A 395 -13.93 -23.34 2.91
C LEU A 395 -14.76 -23.95 1.77
N SER A 396 -14.17 -24.85 0.99
CA SER A 396 -14.87 -25.52 -0.12
C SER A 396 -16.07 -26.36 0.35
N LEU A 397 -15.96 -26.98 1.54
CA LEU A 397 -17.05 -27.77 2.13
C LEU A 397 -18.26 -26.92 2.56
N LEU A 398 -18.10 -25.60 2.67
CA LEU A 398 -19.15 -24.67 3.09
C LEU A 398 -19.85 -24.00 1.91
N ASN A 399 -19.55 -24.41 0.67
CA ASN A 399 -20.10 -23.83 -0.57
C ASN A 399 -19.91 -22.31 -0.66
N ILE A 400 -18.83 -21.78 -0.08
CA ILE A 400 -18.45 -20.37 -0.22
C ILE A 400 -17.71 -20.21 -1.54
N SER A 401 -18.21 -19.35 -2.43
CA SER A 401 -17.58 -19.06 -3.71
C SER A 401 -16.28 -18.28 -3.51
N ILE A 402 -15.15 -18.99 -3.57
CA ILE A 402 -13.81 -18.40 -3.47
C ILE A 402 -12.97 -18.82 -4.68
N LEU A 403 -12.38 -17.82 -5.34
CA LEU A 403 -11.40 -17.99 -6.40
C LEU A 403 -10.00 -17.68 -5.85
N TYR A 404 -9.06 -18.59 -6.09
CA TYR A 404 -7.69 -18.41 -5.62
C TYR A 404 -6.77 -18.08 -6.78
N LEU A 405 -6.16 -16.90 -6.72
CA LEU A 405 -5.08 -16.49 -7.61
C LEU A 405 -3.77 -17.05 -7.03
N VAL A 406 -3.18 -18.06 -7.66
CA VAL A 406 -2.01 -18.77 -7.12
C VAL A 406 -0.77 -18.48 -7.96
N ASP A 407 0.35 -18.17 -7.33
CA ASP A 407 1.61 -17.98 -8.06
C ASP A 407 1.99 -19.27 -8.79
N GLN A 408 2.34 -19.15 -10.07
CA GLN A 408 2.68 -20.27 -10.94
C GLN A 408 3.78 -21.17 -10.34
N SER A 409 4.71 -20.61 -9.57
CA SER A 409 5.81 -21.35 -8.94
C SER A 409 5.36 -22.33 -7.86
N ILE A 410 4.18 -22.13 -7.27
CA ILE A 410 3.64 -22.96 -6.19
C ILE A 410 2.35 -23.70 -6.57
N LEU A 411 1.81 -23.45 -7.76
CA LEU A 411 0.56 -24.05 -8.24
C LEU A 411 0.54 -25.58 -8.12
N SER A 412 1.67 -26.24 -8.41
CA SER A 412 1.81 -27.70 -8.34
C SER A 412 1.47 -28.27 -6.97
N ASN A 413 1.57 -27.45 -5.91
CA ASN A 413 1.18 -27.87 -4.60
C ASN A 413 -0.33 -27.99 -4.47
N PHE A 414 -1.16 -27.20 -5.16
CA PHE A 414 -2.61 -27.12 -4.91
C PHE A 414 -3.46 -27.95 -5.87
N THR A 415 -2.85 -28.62 -6.85
CA THR A 415 -3.56 -29.36 -7.92
C THR A 415 -4.39 -30.55 -7.42
N ASP A 416 -4.19 -31.00 -6.17
CA ASP A 416 -5.02 -32.01 -5.51
C ASP A 416 -6.40 -31.50 -5.09
N LEU A 417 -6.62 -30.18 -5.08
CA LEU A 417 -7.86 -29.52 -4.67
C LEU A 417 -8.82 -29.35 -5.86
N ARG A 418 -9.57 -30.40 -6.20
CA ARG A 418 -10.47 -30.41 -7.37
C ARG A 418 -11.69 -29.48 -7.23
N ASP A 419 -12.19 -29.31 -6.01
CA ASP A 419 -13.39 -28.51 -5.71
C ASP A 419 -13.08 -27.02 -5.49
N VAL A 420 -11.83 -26.61 -5.76
CA VAL A 420 -11.34 -25.26 -5.55
C VAL A 420 -11.01 -24.64 -6.91
N THR A 421 -11.54 -23.44 -7.16
CA THR A 421 -11.22 -22.71 -8.39
C THR A 421 -9.85 -22.04 -8.25
N LEU A 422 -8.85 -22.58 -8.94
CA LEU A 422 -7.48 -22.08 -8.96
C LEU A 422 -7.20 -21.40 -10.30
N LEU A 423 -6.64 -20.19 -10.27
CA LEU A 423 -6.17 -19.48 -11.45
C LEU A 423 -4.71 -19.06 -11.25
N PRO A 424 -3.77 -19.52 -12.09
CA PRO A 424 -2.37 -19.16 -11.93
C PRO A 424 -2.09 -17.71 -12.29
N TYR A 425 -1.10 -17.10 -11.65
CA TYR A 425 -0.53 -15.81 -12.07
C TYR A 425 1.00 -15.86 -12.07
N THR A 426 1.63 -14.92 -12.80
CA THR A 426 3.10 -14.82 -12.86
C THR A 426 3.54 -13.39 -12.53
N GLY A 427 4.41 -13.25 -11.53
CA GLY A 427 4.91 -11.95 -11.07
C GLY A 427 3.76 -11.08 -10.56
N THR A 428 3.44 -9.98 -11.25
CA THR A 428 2.31 -9.09 -10.90
C THR A 428 1.15 -9.19 -11.90
N ASN A 429 1.23 -10.07 -12.89
CA ASN A 429 0.26 -10.13 -13.96
C ASN A 429 -0.83 -11.15 -13.67
N VAL A 430 -2.05 -10.67 -13.38
CA VAL A 430 -3.25 -11.51 -13.24
C VAL A 430 -3.88 -11.74 -14.62
N PRO A 431 -4.08 -13.00 -15.05
CA PRO A 431 -4.66 -13.31 -16.35
C PRO A 431 -6.15 -12.93 -16.42
N SER A 432 -6.41 -11.71 -16.91
CA SER A 432 -7.74 -11.12 -16.85
C SER A 432 -8.73 -11.77 -17.82
N HIS A 433 -8.26 -12.30 -18.95
CA HIS A 433 -9.14 -12.98 -19.90
C HIS A 433 -9.67 -14.29 -19.29
N GLU A 434 -8.76 -15.09 -18.75
CA GLU A 434 -9.02 -16.38 -18.12
C GLU A 434 -9.87 -16.21 -16.86
N LEU A 435 -9.61 -15.18 -16.05
CA LEU A 435 -10.45 -14.85 -14.91
C LEU A 435 -11.89 -14.52 -15.34
N ILE A 436 -12.07 -13.72 -16.41
CA ILE A 436 -13.41 -13.44 -16.93
C ILE A 436 -14.06 -14.73 -17.43
N GLU A 437 -13.34 -15.59 -18.15
CA GLU A 437 -13.88 -16.84 -18.66
C GLU A 437 -14.38 -17.75 -17.54
N VAL A 438 -13.61 -17.86 -16.45
CA VAL A 438 -14.02 -18.57 -15.23
C VAL A 438 -15.27 -17.93 -14.61
N LEU A 439 -15.31 -16.59 -14.54
CA LEU A 439 -16.46 -15.87 -13.98
C LEU A 439 -17.73 -16.04 -14.82
N GLU A 440 -17.64 -15.98 -16.14
CA GLU A 440 -18.78 -16.18 -17.03
C GLU A 440 -19.24 -17.65 -17.07
N THR A 441 -18.33 -18.60 -16.94
CA THR A 441 -18.68 -20.03 -16.99
C THR A 441 -19.37 -20.47 -15.70
N ASN A 442 -18.88 -20.00 -14.55
CA ASN A 442 -19.31 -20.53 -13.25
C ASN A 442 -20.27 -19.59 -12.49
N PHE A 443 -20.28 -18.30 -12.82
CA PHE A 443 -20.98 -17.26 -12.02
C PHE A 443 -21.74 -16.24 -12.88
N SER A 444 -22.05 -16.57 -14.15
CA SER A 444 -22.91 -15.71 -14.96
C SER A 444 -24.35 -15.72 -14.44
N ASP A 445 -24.99 -14.55 -14.49
CA ASP A 445 -26.39 -14.33 -14.15
C ASP A 445 -27.26 -14.14 -15.42
N PHE A 446 -26.71 -14.46 -16.59
CA PHE A 446 -27.36 -14.24 -17.88
C PHE A 446 -28.72 -14.96 -17.97
N ASP A 447 -28.75 -16.24 -17.62
CA ASP A 447 -29.97 -17.04 -17.69
C ASP A 447 -31.02 -16.57 -16.66
N GLU A 448 -30.57 -16.09 -15.51
CA GLU A 448 -31.42 -15.49 -14.47
C GLU A 448 -32.06 -14.18 -14.96
N ARG A 449 -31.34 -13.39 -15.77
CA ARG A 449 -31.83 -12.13 -16.37
C ARG A 449 -32.60 -12.30 -17.67
N LEU A 450 -32.55 -13.48 -18.32
CA LEU A 450 -33.19 -13.72 -19.60
C LEU A 450 -34.70 -13.37 -19.65
N PRO A 451 -35.53 -13.69 -18.62
CA PRO A 451 -36.93 -13.26 -18.59
C PRO A 451 -37.12 -11.75 -18.59
N GLN A 452 -36.26 -11.02 -17.88
CA GLN A 452 -36.30 -9.55 -17.86
C GLN A 452 -35.89 -8.98 -19.21
N PHE A 453 -34.87 -9.54 -19.86
CA PHE A 453 -34.49 -9.13 -21.21
C PHE A 453 -35.64 -9.31 -22.22
N LYS A 454 -36.38 -10.42 -22.14
CA LYS A 454 -37.56 -10.64 -23.00
C LYS A 454 -38.59 -9.54 -22.84
N LYS A 455 -38.98 -9.25 -21.60
CA LYS A 455 -39.97 -8.20 -21.30
C LYS A 455 -39.52 -6.83 -21.83
N THR A 456 -38.27 -6.45 -21.55
CA THR A 456 -37.73 -5.18 -22.05
C THR A 456 -37.62 -5.14 -23.57
N MET A 457 -37.30 -6.26 -24.22
CA MET A 457 -37.29 -6.34 -25.68
C MET A 457 -38.69 -6.21 -26.29
N GLU A 458 -39.74 -6.75 -25.66
CA GLU A 458 -41.13 -6.54 -26.09
C GLU A 458 -41.52 -5.06 -26.01
N GLU A 459 -41.18 -4.39 -24.90
CA GLU A 459 -41.39 -2.95 -24.71
C GLU A 459 -40.64 -2.13 -25.78
N ILE A 460 -39.35 -2.40 -25.98
CA ILE A 460 -38.54 -1.75 -27.01
C ILE A 460 -39.15 -1.94 -28.40
N CYS A 461 -39.52 -3.15 -28.77
CA CYS A 461 -40.07 -3.43 -30.10
C CYS A 461 -41.44 -2.79 -30.31
N ASN A 462 -42.28 -2.70 -29.27
CA ASN A 462 -43.55 -1.96 -29.34
C ASN A 462 -43.30 -0.46 -29.55
N ASP A 463 -42.44 0.15 -28.73
CA ASP A 463 -42.08 1.58 -28.83
C ASP A 463 -41.56 1.94 -30.23
N LEU A 464 -40.65 1.11 -30.77
CA LEU A 464 -40.06 1.29 -32.09
C LEU A 464 -41.11 1.22 -33.20
N LYS A 465 -42.05 0.28 -33.08
CA LYS A 465 -43.12 0.07 -34.05
C LYS A 465 -44.13 1.23 -34.03
N GLU A 466 -44.58 1.63 -32.84
CA GLU A 466 -45.59 2.70 -32.68
C GLU A 466 -45.07 4.07 -33.14
N ASN A 467 -43.81 4.38 -32.83
CA ASN A 467 -43.20 5.66 -33.17
C ASN A 467 -42.48 5.65 -34.53
N ASN A 468 -42.49 4.52 -35.23
CA ASN A 468 -41.70 4.26 -36.43
C ASN A 468 -40.27 4.80 -36.30
N SER A 469 -39.55 4.32 -35.29
CA SER A 469 -38.25 4.85 -34.86
C SER A 469 -37.15 3.77 -34.91
N LEU A 470 -35.97 4.11 -34.37
CA LEU A 470 -34.79 3.25 -34.33
C LEU A 470 -34.02 3.43 -33.01
N LEU A 471 -33.23 2.42 -32.64
CA LEU A 471 -32.32 2.45 -31.49
C LEU A 471 -30.97 1.86 -31.87
N THR A 472 -29.91 2.50 -31.41
CA THR A 472 -28.54 1.99 -31.55
C THR A 472 -28.28 0.84 -30.58
N LEU A 473 -27.24 0.03 -30.84
CA LEU A 473 -26.78 -1.02 -29.93
C LEU A 473 -26.47 -0.49 -28.53
N GLN A 474 -25.93 0.73 -28.43
CA GLN A 474 -25.66 1.37 -27.13
C GLN A 474 -26.96 1.66 -26.38
N GLN A 475 -27.97 2.24 -27.04
CA GLN A 475 -29.26 2.53 -26.41
C GLN A 475 -30.00 1.24 -26.03
N ILE A 476 -29.86 0.17 -26.83
CA ILE A 476 -30.41 -1.15 -26.50
C ILE A 476 -29.69 -1.72 -25.28
N GLN A 477 -28.36 -1.65 -25.23
CA GLN A 477 -27.58 -2.08 -24.06
C GLN A 477 -28.05 -1.35 -22.79
N ASP A 478 -28.21 -0.03 -22.86
CA ASP A 478 -28.61 0.79 -21.72
C ASP A 478 -30.03 0.42 -21.24
N ARG A 479 -30.98 0.24 -22.16
CA ARG A 479 -32.35 -0.18 -21.81
C ARG A 479 -32.41 -1.60 -21.24
N LEU A 480 -31.65 -2.53 -21.81
CA LEU A 480 -31.54 -3.90 -21.29
C LEU A 480 -30.78 -3.97 -19.97
N GLN A 481 -30.05 -2.91 -19.58
CA GLN A 481 -29.08 -2.93 -18.50
C GLN A 481 -28.05 -4.07 -18.68
N ALA A 482 -27.67 -4.32 -19.94
CA ALA A 482 -26.67 -5.32 -20.27
C ALA A 482 -25.25 -4.79 -19.94
N TYR A 483 -24.41 -5.67 -19.42
CA TYR A 483 -23.07 -5.31 -18.91
C TYR A 483 -22.08 -4.95 -20.02
N THR A 484 -22.26 -5.50 -21.22
CA THR A 484 -21.35 -5.27 -22.35
C THR A 484 -22.06 -5.39 -23.69
N ASN A 485 -21.48 -4.79 -24.74
CA ASN A 485 -21.89 -5.02 -26.13
C ASN A 485 -21.92 -6.51 -26.53
N LYS A 486 -21.01 -7.33 -25.98
CA LYS A 486 -20.98 -8.78 -26.23
C LYS A 486 -22.22 -9.46 -25.64
N GLU A 487 -22.63 -9.04 -24.45
CA GLU A 487 -23.87 -9.53 -23.82
C GLU A 487 -25.11 -9.06 -24.60
N THR A 488 -25.18 -7.79 -24.99
CA THR A 488 -26.28 -7.27 -25.85
C THR A 488 -26.44 -8.10 -27.11
N ASN A 489 -25.33 -8.39 -27.80
CA ASN A 489 -25.35 -9.24 -28.99
C ASN A 489 -25.76 -10.68 -28.68
N LYS A 490 -25.36 -11.23 -27.51
CA LYS A 490 -25.83 -12.55 -27.06
C LYS A 490 -27.35 -12.54 -26.89
N VAL A 491 -27.91 -11.57 -26.17
CA VAL A 491 -29.36 -11.39 -26.01
C VAL A 491 -30.07 -11.32 -27.36
N LEU A 492 -29.61 -10.46 -28.27
CA LEU A 492 -30.19 -10.31 -29.61
C LEU A 492 -30.05 -11.57 -30.48
N SER A 493 -29.14 -12.48 -30.12
CA SER A 493 -28.94 -13.75 -30.82
C SER A 493 -29.85 -14.87 -30.32
N GLU A 494 -30.43 -14.73 -29.14
CA GLU A 494 -31.35 -15.71 -28.54
C GLU A 494 -32.59 -15.93 -29.41
N MET A 495 -33.00 -17.20 -29.55
CA MET A 495 -34.05 -17.59 -30.50
C MET A 495 -35.39 -16.92 -30.19
N GLU A 496 -35.74 -16.83 -28.92
CA GLU A 496 -37.00 -16.22 -28.46
C GLU A 496 -37.00 -14.69 -28.68
N ILE A 497 -35.85 -14.03 -28.49
CA ILE A 497 -35.72 -12.58 -28.76
C ILE A 497 -35.81 -12.30 -30.26
N LYS A 498 -35.18 -13.14 -31.10
CA LYS A 498 -35.33 -13.05 -32.56
C LYS A 498 -36.78 -13.18 -33.00
N HIS A 499 -37.55 -14.05 -32.35
CA HIS A 499 -38.97 -14.20 -32.64
C HIS A 499 -39.75 -12.91 -32.31
N ILE A 500 -39.53 -12.33 -31.13
CA ILE A 500 -40.14 -11.04 -30.73
C ILE A 500 -39.83 -9.95 -31.76
N ILE A 501 -38.56 -9.82 -32.18
CA ILE A 501 -38.13 -8.83 -33.17
C ILE A 501 -38.89 -9.02 -34.49
N GLN A 502 -39.02 -10.27 -34.96
CA GLN A 502 -39.71 -10.60 -36.21
C GLN A 502 -41.22 -10.36 -36.14
N GLU A 503 -41.88 -10.80 -35.09
CA GLU A 503 -43.33 -10.61 -34.89
C GLU A 503 -43.72 -9.14 -34.84
N LYS A 504 -42.85 -8.30 -34.30
CA LYS A 504 -43.10 -6.86 -34.15
C LYS A 504 -42.69 -6.04 -35.38
N SER A 505 -42.30 -6.69 -36.49
CA SER A 505 -41.84 -6.01 -37.72
C SER A 505 -40.67 -5.06 -37.45
N ILE A 506 -39.70 -5.51 -36.64
CA ILE A 506 -38.46 -4.78 -36.38
C ILE A 506 -37.30 -5.49 -37.12
N VAL A 507 -36.35 -4.72 -37.61
CA VAL A 507 -35.16 -5.21 -38.31
C VAL A 507 -33.94 -5.01 -37.42
N LEU A 508 -33.23 -6.10 -37.13
CA LEU A 508 -31.92 -6.04 -36.49
C LEU A 508 -30.83 -5.82 -37.54
N ILE A 509 -30.12 -4.70 -37.43
CA ILE A 509 -28.95 -4.36 -38.24
C ILE A 509 -27.72 -4.50 -37.33
N PRO A 510 -26.88 -5.56 -37.48
CA PRO A 510 -25.80 -5.86 -36.54
C PRO A 510 -24.76 -4.74 -36.36
N SER A 511 -24.56 -3.89 -37.36
CA SER A 511 -23.64 -2.75 -37.30
C SER A 511 -24.24 -1.50 -36.65
N PHE A 512 -25.55 -1.49 -36.35
CA PHE A 512 -26.27 -0.32 -35.87
C PHE A 512 -27.13 -0.59 -34.64
N GLY A 513 -28.09 -1.52 -34.72
CA GLY A 513 -29.11 -1.75 -33.70
C GLY A 513 -30.44 -2.19 -34.30
N LEU A 514 -31.55 -1.74 -33.72
CA LEU A 514 -32.92 -2.11 -34.10
C LEU A 514 -33.59 -0.96 -34.84
N VAL A 515 -34.22 -1.27 -35.97
CA VAL A 515 -34.88 -0.29 -36.84
C VAL A 515 -36.28 -0.78 -37.18
N SER A 516 -37.30 0.09 -37.05
CA SER A 516 -38.64 -0.23 -37.54
C SER A 516 -38.60 -0.62 -39.03
N LYS A 517 -39.29 -1.70 -39.42
CA LYS A 517 -39.33 -2.16 -40.81
C LYS A 517 -39.90 -1.09 -41.75
N GLY A 518 -40.80 -0.22 -41.26
CA GLY A 518 -41.34 0.91 -42.02
C GLY A 518 -40.24 1.83 -42.57
N ILE A 519 -39.28 2.21 -41.73
CA ILE A 519 -38.13 3.03 -42.11
C ILE A 519 -37.29 2.34 -43.18
N VAL A 520 -36.99 1.04 -42.99
CA VAL A 520 -36.18 0.26 -43.94
C VAL A 520 -36.87 0.21 -45.30
N THR A 521 -38.18 -0.05 -45.34
CA THR A 521 -38.95 -0.10 -46.59
C THR A 521 -39.06 1.27 -47.28
N GLU A 522 -39.16 2.36 -46.52
CA GLU A 522 -39.21 3.71 -47.07
C GLU A 522 -37.89 4.09 -47.76
N ILE A 523 -36.77 3.80 -47.11
CA ILE A 523 -35.43 4.03 -47.66
C ILE A 523 -35.15 3.11 -48.84
N GLU A 524 -35.52 1.82 -48.76
CA GLU A 524 -35.38 0.86 -49.85
C GLU A 524 -36.17 1.30 -51.09
N ALA A 525 -37.42 1.72 -50.92
CA ALA A 525 -38.25 2.20 -52.02
C ALA A 525 -37.64 3.42 -52.72
N TYR A 526 -37.03 4.33 -51.96
CA TYR A 526 -36.32 5.47 -52.53
C TYR A 526 -35.03 5.07 -53.24
N LEU A 527 -34.21 4.22 -52.64
CA LEU A 527 -32.94 3.79 -53.23
C LEU A 527 -33.13 2.96 -54.51
N LYS A 528 -34.23 2.20 -54.64
CA LYS A 528 -34.58 1.50 -55.89
C LYS A 528 -34.84 2.42 -57.07
N GLN A 529 -35.21 3.68 -56.82
CA GLN A 529 -35.46 4.66 -57.89
C GLN A 529 -34.17 5.33 -58.38
N VAL A 530 -33.03 5.11 -57.69
CA VAL A 530 -31.80 5.86 -57.93
C VAL A 530 -30.61 4.92 -58.09
N LYS A 531 -29.88 5.04 -59.20
CA LYS A 531 -28.70 4.20 -59.47
C LYS A 531 -27.52 4.50 -58.55
N ARG A 532 -27.31 5.78 -58.21
CA ARG A 532 -26.21 6.28 -57.38
C ARG A 532 -26.63 7.58 -56.71
N ILE A 533 -26.37 7.71 -55.41
CA ILE A 533 -26.72 8.92 -54.63
C ILE A 533 -25.61 9.28 -53.66
N SER A 534 -25.40 10.57 -53.40
CA SER A 534 -24.51 11.03 -52.32
C SER A 534 -25.18 10.83 -50.96
N LEU A 535 -24.39 10.45 -49.94
CA LEU A 535 -24.86 10.32 -48.56
C LEU A 535 -25.45 11.64 -48.03
N ASP A 536 -24.92 12.79 -48.42
CA ASP A 536 -25.42 14.09 -47.94
C ASP A 536 -26.84 14.37 -48.44
N VAL A 537 -27.11 14.05 -49.70
CA VAL A 537 -28.47 14.14 -50.28
C VAL A 537 -29.42 13.18 -49.57
N LEU A 538 -28.95 11.98 -49.22
CA LEU A 538 -29.75 11.01 -48.47
C LEU A 538 -30.01 11.49 -47.03
N LYS A 539 -29.02 12.13 -46.38
CA LYS A 539 -29.15 12.74 -45.05
C LYS A 539 -30.07 13.95 -45.03
N GLU A 540 -30.14 14.72 -46.11
CA GLU A 540 -31.11 15.82 -46.24
C GLU A 540 -32.53 15.29 -46.31
N LYS A 541 -32.76 14.25 -47.12
CA LYS A 541 -34.08 13.64 -47.28
C LYS A 541 -34.56 12.89 -46.03
N PHE A 542 -33.68 12.11 -45.41
CA PHE A 542 -33.98 11.31 -44.23
C PHE A 542 -33.28 11.89 -43.01
N SER A 543 -33.58 13.15 -42.71
CA SER A 543 -32.88 13.95 -41.71
C SER A 543 -33.00 13.43 -40.28
N ILE A 544 -34.03 12.64 -39.99
CA ILE A 544 -34.28 12.01 -38.68
C ILE A 544 -33.39 10.78 -38.48
N TYR A 545 -32.98 10.09 -39.56
CA TYR A 545 -32.30 8.79 -39.50
C TYR A 545 -30.84 8.84 -39.95
N LYS A 546 -30.23 10.03 -39.99
CA LYS A 546 -28.90 10.29 -40.57
C LYS A 546 -27.82 9.30 -40.15
N GLU A 547 -27.82 8.91 -38.88
CA GLU A 547 -26.82 8.02 -38.28
C GLU A 547 -26.98 6.56 -38.72
N ALA A 548 -28.19 6.15 -39.12
CA ALA A 548 -28.51 4.78 -39.51
C ALA A 548 -28.42 4.55 -41.03
N LEU A 549 -28.38 5.61 -41.85
CA LEU A 549 -28.50 5.51 -43.31
C LEU A 549 -27.47 4.61 -43.99
N ILE A 550 -26.21 4.67 -43.56
CA ILE A 550 -25.14 3.81 -44.09
C ILE A 550 -25.45 2.34 -43.77
N ALA A 551 -25.79 2.06 -42.51
CA ALA A 551 -26.04 0.71 -42.03
C ALA A 551 -27.31 0.11 -42.66
N ILE A 552 -28.39 0.90 -42.80
CA ILE A 552 -29.63 0.53 -43.49
C ILE A 552 -29.34 0.26 -44.97
N SER A 553 -28.57 1.12 -45.64
CA SER A 553 -28.23 0.96 -47.05
C SER A 553 -27.40 -0.31 -47.30
N GLN A 554 -26.42 -0.60 -46.44
CA GLN A 554 -25.67 -1.85 -46.48
C GLN A 554 -26.56 -3.07 -46.25
N HIS A 555 -27.49 -2.99 -45.30
CA HIS A 555 -28.44 -4.06 -45.00
C HIS A 555 -29.37 -4.37 -46.19
N ILE A 556 -29.80 -3.35 -46.93
CA ILE A 556 -30.63 -3.47 -48.15
C ILE A 556 -29.81 -4.02 -49.34
N GLY A 557 -28.48 -4.12 -49.23
CA GLY A 557 -27.59 -4.65 -50.27
C GLY A 557 -26.94 -3.57 -51.15
N CYS A 558 -27.00 -2.29 -50.76
CA CYS A 558 -26.29 -1.22 -51.45
C CYS A 558 -24.77 -1.31 -51.22
N LYS A 559 -23.98 -0.94 -52.23
CA LYS A 559 -22.53 -0.78 -52.09
C LYS A 559 -22.19 0.65 -51.66
N ILE A 560 -21.39 0.77 -50.61
CA ILE A 560 -20.89 2.07 -50.13
C ILE A 560 -19.54 2.35 -50.79
N HIS A 561 -19.44 3.48 -51.48
CA HIS A 561 -18.23 3.91 -52.17
C HIS A 561 -17.69 5.19 -51.52
N TRP A 562 -16.54 5.06 -50.85
CA TRP A 562 -15.85 6.16 -50.19
C TRP A 562 -14.90 6.83 -51.18
N LYS A 563 -15.21 8.06 -51.61
CA LYS A 563 -14.31 8.88 -52.44
C LYS A 563 -13.37 9.73 -51.58
N SER A 564 -13.83 10.15 -50.41
CA SER A 564 -13.05 10.78 -49.35
C SER A 564 -13.73 10.58 -47.99
N ILE A 565 -13.19 11.14 -46.91
CA ILE A 565 -13.85 11.15 -45.59
C ILE A 565 -15.21 11.86 -45.63
N GLU A 566 -15.34 12.88 -46.49
CA GLU A 566 -16.55 13.71 -46.58
C GLU A 566 -17.46 13.29 -47.75
N VAL A 567 -16.91 12.63 -48.78
CA VAL A 567 -17.66 12.25 -49.98
C VAL A 567 -17.92 10.75 -49.99
N VAL A 568 -19.14 10.38 -49.61
CA VAL A 568 -19.62 9.00 -49.59
C VAL A 568 -20.78 8.85 -50.57
N GLU A 569 -20.69 7.86 -51.45
CA GLU A 569 -21.76 7.54 -52.39
C GLU A 569 -22.33 6.16 -52.14
N ILE A 570 -23.65 6.04 -52.29
CA ILE A 570 -24.41 4.81 -52.12
C ILE A 570 -24.86 4.35 -53.50
N ILE A 571 -24.54 3.11 -53.86
CA ILE A 571 -24.90 2.48 -55.13
C ILE A 571 -25.97 1.44 -54.83
N ALA A 572 -27.19 1.65 -55.35
CA ALA A 572 -28.30 0.74 -55.13
C ALA A 572 -28.04 -0.64 -55.77
N PRO A 573 -28.50 -1.75 -55.15
CA PRO A 573 -28.53 -3.04 -55.80
C PRO A 573 -29.44 -2.95 -57.03
N ARG A 574 -29.01 -3.52 -58.16
CA ARG A 574 -29.78 -3.51 -59.41
C ARG A 574 -31.07 -4.30 -59.28
#